data_AF-A0A8H8WST0-F1
#
_entry.id   AF-A0A8H8WST0-F1
#
_cell.length_a   1.000
_cell.length_b   1.000
_cell.length_c   1.000
_cell.angle_alpha   90.00
_cell.angle_beta   90.00
_cell.angle_gamma   90.00
#
_symmetry.space_group_name_H-M   'P 1'
#
loop_
_entity.id
_entity.type
_entity.pdbx_description
1 polymer ?
#
loop_
_entity_poly.entity_id
_entity_poly.type
_entity_poly.pdbx_seq_one_letter_code
_entity_poly.pdbx_strand_id
1 'polypeptide(L)'
;MSNSNGGPRMPSPEAEAIASLGQAMYGSRWQAELAADIGENVRTVRFWLAGERTPPAIALKRTRLAAQRQVARIQRVLAQQEPPAA
;
A
#
# COMPACT_ATOMS: atom_id res chain seq x y z
N MET A 1 -31.80 13.08 -20.53
CA MET A 1 -31.88 11.82 -19.75
C MET A 1 -30.63 11.73 -18.90
N SER A 2 -30.72 12.12 -17.63
CA SER A 2 -29.57 12.08 -16.71
C SER A 2 -30.04 11.35 -15.46
N ASN A 3 -29.78 10.05 -15.40
CA ASN A 3 -30.21 9.22 -14.27
C ASN A 3 -29.01 8.65 -13.52
N SER A 4 -29.14 8.79 -12.20
CA SER A 4 -28.42 8.12 -11.12
C SER A 4 -27.09 8.71 -10.68
N ASN A 5 -27.23 9.59 -9.69
CA ASN A 5 -26.37 9.76 -8.53
C ASN A 5 -25.73 8.43 -8.10
N GLY A 6 -24.49 8.17 -8.52
CA GLY A 6 -23.74 7.03 -8.05
C GLY A 6 -23.34 7.26 -6.59
N GLY A 7 -23.84 6.42 -5.67
CA GLY A 7 -23.37 6.41 -4.29
C GLY A 7 -21.84 6.28 -4.19
N PRO A 8 -21.25 6.51 -3.01
CA PRO A 8 -19.80 6.49 -2.86
C PRO A 8 -19.24 5.20 -3.46
N ARG A 9 -18.33 5.34 -4.43
CA ARG A 9 -17.64 4.19 -5.01
C ARG A 9 -16.70 3.65 -3.94
N MET A 10 -16.98 2.43 -3.50
CA MET A 10 -16.09 1.75 -2.58
C MET A 10 -14.80 1.33 -3.31
N PRO A 11 -13.64 1.38 -2.63
CA PRO A 11 -12.40 0.84 -3.18
C PRO A 11 -12.56 -0.66 -3.49
N SER A 12 -11.82 -1.16 -4.48
CA SER A 12 -11.77 -2.61 -4.72
C SER A 12 -11.01 -3.32 -3.60
N PRO A 13 -11.18 -4.65 -3.42
CA PRO A 13 -10.40 -5.42 -2.45
C PRO A 13 -8.87 -5.27 -2.62
N GLU A 14 -8.40 -5.13 -3.86
CA GLU A 14 -6.98 -4.87 -4.14
C GLU A 14 -6.55 -3.50 -3.62
N ALA A 15 -7.40 -2.48 -3.76
CA ALA A 15 -7.11 -1.14 -3.26
C ALA A 15 -7.08 -1.13 -1.72
N GLU A 16 -7.98 -1.86 -1.06
CA GLU A 16 -7.99 -2.03 0.40
C GLU A 16 -6.73 -2.77 0.91
N ALA A 17 -6.30 -3.81 0.20
CA ALA A 17 -5.07 -4.54 0.53
C ALA A 17 -3.83 -3.66 0.36
N ILE A 18 -3.77 -2.88 -0.71
CA ILE A 18 -2.71 -1.88 -0.94
C ILE A 18 -2.71 -0.83 0.20
N ALA A 19 -3.88 -0.34 0.59
CA ALA A 19 -4.01 0.64 1.67
C ALA A 19 -3.52 0.08 3.02
N SER A 20 -3.93 -1.13 3.35
CA SER A 20 -3.56 -1.80 4.61
C SER A 20 -2.05 -2.01 4.69
N LEU A 21 -1.44 -2.51 3.60
CA LEU A 21 0.01 -2.69 3.53
C LEU A 21 0.76 -1.35 3.58
N GLY A 22 0.28 -0.33 2.86
CA GLY A 22 0.85 1.01 2.91
C GLY A 22 0.85 1.59 4.31
N GLN A 23 -0.29 1.54 5.01
CA GLN A 23 -0.42 2.03 6.39
C GLN A 23 0.52 1.28 7.34
N ALA A 24 0.61 -0.04 7.22
CA ALA A 24 1.51 -0.85 8.04
C ALA A 24 3.00 -0.51 7.80
N MET A 25 3.37 -0.19 6.55
CA MET A 25 4.75 0.12 6.17
C MET A 25 5.19 1.54 6.56
N TYR A 26 4.33 2.55 6.35
CA TYR A 26 4.74 3.96 6.40
C TYR A 26 3.88 4.82 7.34
N GLY A 27 2.90 4.24 8.03
CA GLY A 27 2.03 4.93 8.96
C GLY A 27 1.07 5.93 8.29
N SER A 28 0.81 7.06 8.95
CA SER A 28 -0.23 8.02 8.54
C SER A 28 0.03 8.68 7.18
N ARG A 29 1.29 8.79 6.74
CA ARG A 29 1.69 9.43 5.47
C ARG A 29 2.04 8.42 4.38
N TRP A 30 1.36 7.28 4.34
CA TRP A 30 1.74 6.16 3.48
C TRP A 30 1.54 6.33 1.98
N GLN A 31 0.58 7.13 1.52
CA GLN A 31 0.20 7.13 0.09
C GLN A 31 1.34 7.58 -0.82
N ALA A 32 2.12 8.58 -0.41
CA ALA A 32 3.22 9.11 -1.20
C ALA A 32 4.42 8.14 -1.21
N GLU A 33 4.80 7.65 -0.04
CA GLU A 33 5.91 6.69 0.12
C GLU A 33 5.63 5.39 -0.63
N LEU A 34 4.43 4.82 -0.46
CA LEU A 34 4.05 3.60 -1.16
C LEU A 34 4.05 3.80 -2.67
N ALA A 35 3.50 4.92 -3.17
CA ALA A 35 3.45 5.20 -4.59
C ALA A 35 4.85 5.25 -5.20
N ALA A 36 5.80 5.92 -4.53
CA ALA A 36 7.20 5.95 -4.95
C ALA A 36 7.80 4.53 -5.00
N ASP A 37 7.59 3.72 -3.96
CA ASP A 37 8.17 2.38 -3.86
C ASP A 37 7.63 1.38 -4.89
N ILE A 38 6.38 1.52 -5.31
CA ILE A 38 5.76 0.62 -6.31
C ILE A 38 5.82 1.18 -7.74
N GLY A 39 6.40 2.37 -7.93
CA GLY A 39 6.55 3.03 -9.21
C GLY A 39 5.24 3.59 -9.78
N GLU A 40 4.37 4.10 -8.91
CA GLU A 40 3.08 4.69 -9.23
C GLU A 40 3.04 6.17 -8.85
N ASN A 41 2.04 6.90 -9.36
CA ASN A 41 1.80 8.27 -8.92
C ASN A 41 0.87 8.28 -7.70
N VAL A 42 1.11 9.16 -6.72
CA VAL A 42 0.23 9.33 -5.54
C VAL A 42 -1.22 9.62 -5.92
N ARG A 43 -1.46 10.33 -7.03
CA ARG A 43 -2.81 10.58 -7.56
C ARG A 43 -3.49 9.29 -8.02
N THR A 44 -2.73 8.37 -8.64
CA THR A 44 -3.23 7.05 -9.03
C THR A 44 -3.70 6.26 -7.80
N VAL A 45 -2.90 6.25 -6.73
CA VAL A 45 -3.27 5.61 -5.46
C VAL A 45 -4.55 6.22 -4.89
N ARG A 46 -4.70 7.55 -4.91
CA ARG A 46 -5.94 8.22 -4.45
C ARG A 46 -7.17 7.82 -5.26
N PHE A 47 -7.04 7.68 -6.58
CA PHE A 47 -8.14 7.20 -7.43
C PHE A 47 -8.56 5.76 -7.10
N TRP A 48 -7.61 4.90 -6.72
CA TRP A 48 -7.93 3.55 -6.27
C TRP A 48 -8.72 3.56 -4.95
N LEU A 49 -8.29 4.39 -4.00
CA LEU A 49 -8.97 4.53 -2.71
C LEU A 49 -10.36 5.16 -2.81
N ALA A 50 -10.56 6.03 -3.79
CA ALA A 50 -11.86 6.63 -4.09
C ALA A 50 -12.79 5.71 -4.91
N GLY A 51 -12.35 4.49 -5.25
CA GLY A 51 -13.11 3.56 -6.10
C GLY A 51 -13.30 4.06 -7.54
N GLU A 52 -12.55 5.09 -7.96
CA GLU A 52 -12.63 5.66 -9.30
C GLU A 52 -11.90 4.79 -10.33
N ARG A 53 -10.88 4.04 -9.89
CA ARG A 53 -10.09 3.12 -10.71
C ARG A 53 -9.77 1.84 -9.94
N THR A 54 -9.64 0.72 -10.63
CA THR A 54 -9.15 -0.52 -10.03
C THR A 54 -7.63 -0.59 -10.16
N PRO A 55 -6.88 -0.93 -9.10
CA PRO A 55 -5.45 -1.20 -9.23
C PRO A 55 -5.18 -2.37 -10.17
N PRO A 56 -4.19 -2.27 -11.08
CA PRO A 56 -3.77 -3.42 -11.85
C PRO A 56 -3.11 -4.45 -10.93
N ALA A 57 -3.21 -5.74 -11.26
CA ALA A 57 -2.65 -6.83 -10.44
C ALA A 57 -1.15 -6.65 -10.11
N ILE A 58 -0.39 -6.00 -11.01
CA ILE A 58 1.03 -5.70 -10.81
C ILE A 58 1.27 -4.73 -9.65
N ALA A 59 0.37 -3.78 -9.39
CA ALA A 59 0.50 -2.83 -8.28
C ALA A 59 0.38 -3.53 -6.93
N LEU A 60 -0.60 -4.44 -6.78
CA LEU A 60 -0.72 -5.26 -5.56
C LEU A 60 0.48 -6.20 -5.41
N LYS A 61 0.96 -6.82 -6.49
CA LYS A 61 2.16 -7.67 -6.47
C LYS A 61 3.39 -6.89 -6.00
N ARG A 62 3.62 -5.68 -6.53
CA ARG A 62 4.73 -4.80 -6.13
C ARG A 62 4.60 -4.35 -4.67
N THR A 63 3.38 -4.03 -4.22
CA THR A 63 3.11 -3.66 -2.83
C THR A 63 3.45 -4.79 -1.86
N ARG A 64 3.06 -6.03 -2.17
CA ARG A 64 3.43 -7.21 -1.37
C ARG A 64 4.94 -7.42 -1.32
N LEU A 65 5.62 -7.26 -2.45
CA LEU A 65 7.08 -7.38 -2.51
C LEU A 65 7.79 -6.29 -1.70
N ALA A 66 7.31 -5.05 -1.74
CA ALA A 66 7.82 -3.96 -0.92
C ALA A 66 7.67 -4.27 0.58
N ALA A 67 6.50 -4.75 1.00
CA ALA A 67 6.25 -5.16 2.39
C ALA A 67 7.19 -6.27 2.86
N GLN A 68 7.39 -7.31 2.04
CA GLN A 68 8.33 -8.39 2.36
C GLN A 68 9.77 -7.87 2.54
N ARG A 69 10.22 -6.94 1.68
CA ARG A 69 11.55 -6.32 1.80
C ARG A 69 11.67 -5.50 3.08
N GLN A 70 10.63 -4.76 3.45
CA GLN A 70 10.61 -3.97 4.68
C GLN A 70 10.66 -4.86 5.93
N VAL A 71 9.88 -5.94 5.96
CA VAL A 71 9.93 -6.92 7.06
C VAL A 71 11.33 -7.51 7.19
N ALA A 72 11.92 -7.97 6.09
CA ALA A 72 13.28 -8.51 6.11
C ALA A 72 14.32 -7.48 6.60
N ARG A 73 14.17 -6.22 6.21
CA ARG A 73 15.04 -5.12 6.68
C ARG A 73 14.90 -4.90 8.19
N ILE A 74 13.67 -4.84 8.70
CA ILE A 74 13.39 -4.66 10.14
C ILE A 74 13.93 -5.84 10.94
N GLN A 75 13.66 -7.07 10.51
CA GLN A 75 14.15 -8.28 11.19
C GLN A 75 15.67 -8.32 11.28
N ARG A 76 16.39 -7.93 10.21
CA ARG A 76 17.86 -7.85 10.24
C ARG A 76 18.37 -6.85 11.28
N VAL A 77 17.73 -5.68 11.38
CA VAL A 77 18.12 -4.66 12.37
C VAL A 77 17.85 -5.17 13.79
N LEU A 78 16.70 -5.80 14.04
CA LEU A 78 16.38 -6.36 15.35
C LEU A 78 17.37 -7.47 15.76
N ALA A 79 17.73 -8.37 14.85
CA ALA A 79 18.70 -9.44 15.12
C ALA A 79 20.11 -8.92 15.45
N GLN A 80 20.48 -7.73 14.98
CA GLN A 80 21.77 -7.09 15.31
C GLN A 80 21.77 -6.42 16.70
N GLN A 81 20.60 -6.16 17.27
CA GLN A 81 20.45 -5.49 18.56
C GLN A 81 20.32 -6.45 19.73
N GLU A 82 20.11 -7.74 19.49
CA GLU A 82 20.06 -8.75 20.54
C GLU A 82 21.50 -9.02 21.03
N PRO A 83 21.85 -8.68 22.29
CA PRO A 83 23.17 -8.99 22.82
C PRO A 83 23.39 -10.51 22.80
N PRO A 84 24.64 -10.99 22.62
CA PRO A 84 24.90 -12.43 22.73
C PRO A 84 24.41 -12.90 24.11
N ALA A 85 23.56 -13.93 24.11
CA ALA A 85 23.12 -14.56 25.34
C ALA A 85 24.37 -14.93 26.17
N ALA A 86 24.48 -14.30 27.35
CA ALA A 86 25.58 -14.52 28.29
C ALA A 86 25.52 -15.92 28.90
#